data_AF-A0A0G0BLH0-F1
#
_entry.id   AF-A0A0G0BLH0-F1
#
_cell.length_a   1.000
_cell.length_b   1.000
_cell.length_c   1.000
_cell.angle_alpha   90.00
_cell.angle_beta   90.00
_cell.angle_gamma   90.00
#
_symmetry.space_group_name_H-M   'P 1'
#
loop_
_entity.id
_entity.type
_entity.pdbx_description
1 polymer ?
#
loop_
_entity_poly.entity_id
_entity_poly.type
_entity_poly.pdbx_seq_one_letter_code
_entity_poly.pdbx_strand_id
1 'polypeptide(L)'
;MKFRKLLTIFLALLFLTGNIFSVTADELNDTLNQEKSKLTENEQKQEELRRQIEDLQNQSRSLANQVAYLESQVQLTQLEIQIQKEQVAGKEAELSQLVLDMEKINTKLQRIKEFINKLGVVLQSRIRSSYKKSQIGGGLSIVFQGKDDLQDLVYRYQYLKTVQEQDRRLMSQMQATQGDYNAQIINLQTKKDEAERLKQELILANEQLEAEKISLAKQKESKQYLLDITSNDESQYQQLLAEAQAEQNAIQYAISSIITQIVSGSVGEGQFVNKGDVIGIQGSTGLATGDHLHFGVYSKCGSSWCHTDPKPYLDSGILSWPLEPHYISQWYGVTDFSMSSGFYSDNFHNGIDMYWDYGSPILAADAGNIHYTIDQYGGKGALIYHTESLMTLYWHLQ
;
A
#
# COMPACT_ATOMS: atom_id res chain seq x y z
N MET A 1 -12.49 28.86 -2.31
CA MET A 1 -12.28 30.32 -2.18
C MET A 1 -11.56 30.60 -0.85
N LYS A 2 -10.22 30.48 -0.81
CA LYS A 2 -9.33 30.89 0.32
C LYS A 2 -7.85 30.72 -0.10
N PHE A 3 -7.48 31.35 -1.21
CA PHE A 3 -6.11 31.37 -1.77
C PHE A 3 -5.53 32.79 -1.68
N ARG A 4 -5.38 33.33 -0.46
CA ARG A 4 -4.99 34.76 -0.27
C ARG A 4 -3.99 35.02 0.87
N LYS A 5 -3.22 34.03 1.33
CA LYS A 5 -2.21 34.22 2.40
C LYS A 5 -0.78 33.79 2.08
N LEU A 6 -0.45 33.57 0.80
CA LEU A 6 0.90 33.13 0.38
C LEU A 6 1.75 34.22 -0.31
N LEU A 7 1.33 35.48 -0.25
CA LEU A 7 1.99 36.59 -0.97
C LEU A 7 2.65 37.64 -0.05
N THR A 8 3.00 37.27 1.19
CA THR A 8 3.58 38.24 2.16
C THR A 8 5.02 37.94 2.58
N ILE A 9 5.63 36.83 2.15
CA ILE A 9 7.01 36.47 2.56
C ILE A 9 8.07 36.82 1.49
N PHE A 10 7.67 37.09 0.25
CA PHE A 10 8.61 37.43 -0.83
C PHE A 10 8.99 38.92 -0.92
N LEU A 11 8.50 39.77 -0.01
CA LEU A 11 8.69 41.23 -0.06
C LEU A 11 9.78 41.76 0.90
N ALA A 12 10.53 40.89 1.57
CA ALA A 12 11.63 41.29 2.46
C ALA A 12 13.02 41.34 1.77
N LEU A 13 13.13 40.94 0.50
CA LEU A 13 14.40 40.79 -0.22
C LEU A 13 14.79 41.99 -1.10
N LEU A 14 14.09 43.13 -1.01
CA LEU A 14 14.26 44.25 -1.94
C LEU A 14 14.44 45.64 -1.28
N PHE A 15 14.87 45.69 -0.01
CA PHE A 15 15.27 46.94 0.66
C PHE A 15 16.67 46.81 1.27
N LEU A 16 17.69 46.81 0.42
CA LEU A 16 19.10 46.98 0.83
C LEU A 16 19.86 47.81 -0.22
N THR A 17 19.30 48.96 -0.58
CA THR A 17 20.07 50.03 -1.23
C THR A 17 19.83 51.34 -0.49
N GLY A 18 20.86 51.76 0.23
CA GLY A 18 21.04 53.15 0.67
C GLY A 18 20.29 53.55 1.93
N ASN A 19 20.88 53.29 3.08
CA ASN A 19 20.97 54.21 4.23
C ASN A 19 21.95 53.59 5.23
N ILE A 20 23.11 54.21 5.43
CA ILE A 20 24.04 53.84 6.51
C ILE A 20 23.45 54.42 7.80
N PHE A 21 22.46 53.71 8.37
CA PHE A 21 22.21 53.82 9.80
C PHE A 21 23.30 53.00 10.48
N SER A 22 23.99 53.62 11.43
CA SER A 22 24.96 52.93 12.28
C SER A 22 24.17 52.00 13.19
N VAL A 23 23.89 50.78 12.73
CA VAL A 23 23.31 49.72 13.58
C VAL A 23 24.33 49.47 14.68
N THR A 24 23.88 49.59 15.92
CA THR A 24 24.78 49.42 17.06
C THR A 24 25.04 47.93 17.30
N ALA A 25 26.20 47.60 17.87
CA ALA A 25 26.51 46.20 18.23
C ALA A 25 25.44 45.59 19.15
N ASP A 26 24.79 46.41 19.98
CA ASP A 26 23.68 46.00 20.85
C ASP A 26 22.42 45.61 20.06
N GLU A 27 22.02 46.39 19.03
CA GLU A 27 20.87 46.04 18.17
C GLU A 27 21.10 44.75 17.36
N LEU A 28 22.34 44.52 16.92
CA LEU A 28 22.73 43.30 16.20
C LEU A 28 22.72 42.08 17.13
N ASN A 29 23.12 42.26 18.39
CA ASN A 29 23.12 41.22 19.41
C ASN A 29 21.69 40.87 19.89
N ASP A 30 20.80 41.86 20.00
CA ASP A 30 19.39 41.64 20.29
C ASP A 30 18.70 40.86 19.16
N THR A 31 19.00 41.19 17.90
CA THR A 31 18.49 40.47 16.72
C THR A 31 19.01 39.02 16.69
N LEU A 32 20.29 38.80 17.03
CA LEU A 32 20.88 37.47 17.15
C LEU A 32 20.19 36.63 18.23
N ASN A 33 19.92 37.21 19.40
CA ASN A 33 19.23 36.52 20.49
C ASN A 33 17.79 36.17 20.10
N GLN A 34 17.11 37.04 19.35
CA GLN A 34 15.78 36.78 18.85
C GLN A 34 15.75 35.62 17.83
N GLU A 35 16.70 35.58 16.88
CA GLU A 35 16.81 34.47 15.92
C GLU A 35 17.21 33.15 16.59
N LYS A 36 18.10 33.18 17.58
CA LYS A 36 18.41 32.00 18.42
C LYS A 36 17.18 31.48 19.17
N SER A 37 16.34 32.38 19.71
CA SER A 37 15.09 31.96 20.36
C SER A 37 14.13 31.29 19.37
N LYS A 38 14.02 31.80 18.13
CA LYS A 38 13.20 31.17 17.08
C LYS A 38 13.75 29.81 16.68
N LEU A 39 15.08 29.66 16.62
CA LEU A 39 15.74 28.39 16.33
C LEU A 39 15.36 27.33 17.37
N THR A 40 15.45 27.67 18.66
CA THR A 40 15.05 26.78 19.75
C THR A 40 13.56 26.41 19.70
N GLU A 41 12.68 27.35 19.35
CA GLU A 41 11.24 27.06 19.20
C GLU A 41 10.97 26.13 18.00
N ASN A 42 11.72 26.27 16.91
CA ASN A 42 11.62 25.40 15.73
C ASN A 42 12.11 23.98 16.05
N GLU A 43 13.23 23.85 16.77
CA GLU A 43 13.74 22.55 17.25
C GLU A 43 12.72 21.81 18.12
N GLN A 44 12.03 22.52 19.03
CA GLN A 44 10.95 21.94 19.84
C GLN A 44 9.76 21.46 18.99
N LYS A 45 9.37 22.22 17.97
CA LYS A 45 8.30 21.82 17.04
C LYS A 45 8.68 20.59 16.23
N GLN A 46 9.93 20.48 15.77
CA GLN A 46 10.40 19.29 15.05
C GLN A 46 10.39 18.04 15.94
N GLU A 47 10.82 18.16 17.19
CA GLU A 47 10.79 17.04 18.15
C GLU A 47 9.35 16.57 18.42
N GLU A 48 8.41 17.50 18.59
CA GLU A 48 6.98 17.16 18.75
C GLU A 48 6.41 16.47 17.50
N LEU A 49 6.70 16.99 16.30
CA LEU A 49 6.27 16.36 15.04
C LEU A 49 6.87 14.95 14.86
N ARG A 50 8.13 14.74 15.26
CA ARG A 50 8.77 13.41 15.23
C ARG A 50 8.07 12.42 16.17
N ARG A 51 7.71 12.85 17.39
CA ARG A 51 6.95 12.01 18.33
C ARG A 51 5.57 11.65 17.80
N GLN A 52 4.88 12.60 17.17
CA GLN A 52 3.57 12.35 16.55
C GLN A 52 3.68 11.36 15.38
N ILE A 53 4.74 11.47 14.56
CA ILE A 53 5.03 10.49 13.50
C ILE A 53 5.33 9.11 14.09
N GLU A 54 6.13 9.02 15.16
CA GLU A 54 6.44 7.74 15.81
C GLU A 54 5.20 7.07 16.42
N ASP A 55 4.34 7.86 17.08
CA ASP A 55 3.06 7.37 17.61
C ASP A 55 2.14 6.90 16.48
N LEU A 56 2.03 7.68 15.40
CA LEU A 56 1.30 7.28 14.19
C LEU A 56 1.87 6.04 13.53
N GLN A 57 3.18 5.84 13.51
CA GLN A 57 3.80 4.63 12.97
C GLN A 57 3.48 3.40 13.83
N ASN A 58 3.45 3.56 15.16
CA ASN A 58 3.04 2.50 16.08
C ASN A 58 1.54 2.19 15.95
N GLN A 59 0.69 3.21 15.81
CA GLN A 59 -0.72 3.04 15.50
C GLN A 59 -0.91 2.38 14.12
N SER A 60 -0.15 2.80 13.10
CA SER A 60 -0.13 2.25 11.75
C SER A 60 0.24 0.77 11.75
N ARG A 61 1.21 0.32 12.58
CA ARG A 61 1.48 -1.11 12.79
C ARG A 61 0.29 -1.87 13.37
N SER A 62 -0.41 -1.27 14.33
CA SER A 62 -1.62 -1.89 14.90
C SER A 62 -2.78 -1.95 13.89
N LEU A 63 -2.91 -0.90 13.07
CA LEU A 63 -3.87 -0.79 11.98
C LEU A 63 -3.52 -1.73 10.82
N ALA A 64 -2.25 -1.93 10.51
CA ALA A 64 -1.79 -2.90 9.52
C ALA A 64 -2.18 -4.33 9.92
N ASN A 65 -2.08 -4.67 11.21
CA ASN A 65 -2.59 -5.95 11.71
C ASN A 65 -4.13 -6.06 11.57
N GLN A 66 -4.86 -4.97 11.83
CA GLN A 66 -6.32 -4.93 11.63
C GLN A 66 -6.71 -5.04 10.15
N VAL A 67 -5.97 -4.38 9.24
CA VAL A 67 -6.15 -4.46 7.79
C VAL A 67 -5.85 -5.87 7.30
N ALA A 68 -4.78 -6.51 7.78
CA ALA A 68 -4.44 -7.90 7.45
C ALA A 68 -5.51 -8.88 7.92
N TYR A 69 -6.07 -8.65 9.11
CA TYR A 69 -7.21 -9.41 9.63
C TYR A 69 -8.46 -9.22 8.75
N LEU A 70 -8.83 -7.98 8.44
CA LEU A 70 -9.98 -7.68 7.58
C LEU A 70 -9.78 -8.22 6.15
N GLU A 71 -8.56 -8.20 5.63
CA GLU A 71 -8.23 -8.80 4.35
C GLU A 71 -8.43 -10.31 4.35
N SER A 72 -7.97 -10.98 5.41
CA SER A 72 -8.20 -12.42 5.59
C SER A 72 -9.70 -12.73 5.71
N GLN A 73 -10.46 -11.91 6.43
CA GLN A 73 -11.92 -12.04 6.52
C GLN A 73 -12.61 -11.83 5.17
N VAL A 74 -12.24 -10.79 4.43
CA VAL A 74 -12.78 -10.50 3.08
C VAL A 74 -12.53 -11.68 2.14
N GLN A 75 -11.32 -12.24 2.15
CA GLN A 75 -10.98 -13.42 1.34
C GLN A 75 -11.80 -14.64 1.75
N LEU A 76 -11.94 -14.91 3.06
CA LEU A 76 -12.75 -16.00 3.57
C LEU A 76 -14.21 -15.87 3.13
N THR A 77 -14.83 -14.71 3.36
CA THR A 77 -16.22 -14.45 2.96
C THR A 77 -16.41 -14.52 1.44
N GLN A 78 -15.42 -14.12 0.63
CA GLN A 78 -15.48 -14.31 -0.82
C GLN A 78 -15.49 -15.79 -1.24
N LEU A 79 -14.71 -16.64 -0.56
CA LEU A 79 -14.70 -18.08 -0.80
C LEU A 79 -16.01 -18.73 -0.37
N GLU A 80 -16.56 -18.34 0.79
CA GLU A 80 -17.86 -18.82 1.27
C GLU A 80 -18.99 -18.49 0.30
N ILE A 81 -19.03 -17.24 -0.21
CA ILE A 81 -19.97 -16.81 -1.25
C ILE A 81 -19.81 -17.64 -2.53
N GLN A 82 -18.58 -17.98 -2.92
CA GLN A 82 -18.34 -18.80 -4.11
C GLN A 82 -18.88 -20.23 -3.93
N ILE A 83 -18.61 -20.84 -2.77
CA ILE A 83 -19.13 -22.17 -2.43
C ILE A 83 -20.66 -22.17 -2.44
N GLN A 84 -21.29 -21.16 -1.84
CA GLN A 84 -22.75 -21.05 -1.82
C GLN A 84 -23.35 -20.88 -3.23
N LYS A 85 -22.72 -20.09 -4.09
CA LYS A 85 -23.15 -19.98 -5.51
C LYS A 85 -23.12 -21.32 -6.23
N GLU A 86 -22.08 -22.11 -6.02
CA GLU A 86 -21.96 -23.44 -6.61
C GLU A 86 -23.02 -24.41 -6.07
N GLN A 87 -23.32 -24.33 -4.77
CA GLN A 87 -24.42 -25.10 -4.16
C GLN A 87 -25.79 -24.70 -4.73
N VAL A 88 -26.06 -23.40 -4.88
CA VAL A 88 -27.29 -22.88 -5.51
C VAL A 88 -27.41 -23.40 -6.95
N ALA A 89 -26.34 -23.27 -7.74
CA ALA A 89 -26.33 -23.79 -9.12
C ALA A 89 -26.57 -25.30 -9.19
N GLY A 90 -26.00 -26.07 -8.24
CA GLY A 90 -26.26 -27.51 -8.12
C GLY A 90 -27.72 -27.83 -7.83
N LYS A 91 -28.35 -27.11 -6.88
CA LYS A 91 -29.78 -27.26 -6.56
C LYS A 91 -30.68 -26.83 -7.74
N GLU A 92 -30.32 -25.79 -8.48
CA GLU A 92 -31.04 -25.39 -9.69
C GLU A 92 -30.98 -26.47 -10.79
N ALA A 93 -29.83 -27.11 -10.96
CA ALA A 93 -29.68 -28.22 -11.89
C ALA A 93 -30.51 -29.44 -11.47
N GLU A 94 -30.53 -29.77 -10.17
CA GLU A 94 -31.38 -30.82 -9.61
C GLU A 94 -32.87 -30.53 -9.84
N LEU A 95 -33.31 -29.29 -9.59
CA LEU A 95 -34.67 -28.85 -9.86
C LEU A 95 -35.04 -28.98 -11.34
N SER A 96 -34.12 -28.58 -12.24
CA SER A 96 -34.29 -28.70 -13.68
C SER A 96 -34.45 -30.18 -14.11
N GLN A 97 -33.62 -31.06 -13.58
CA GLN A 97 -33.71 -32.50 -13.84
C GLN A 97 -35.03 -33.09 -13.34
N LEU A 98 -35.49 -32.65 -12.17
CA LEU A 98 -36.77 -33.08 -11.60
C LEU A 98 -37.95 -32.66 -12.46
N VAL A 99 -37.92 -31.45 -13.04
CA VAL A 99 -38.91 -30.98 -14.01
C VAL A 99 -38.94 -31.87 -15.26
N LEU A 100 -37.78 -32.19 -15.83
CA LEU A 100 -37.68 -33.09 -16.99
C LEU A 100 -38.21 -34.50 -16.68
N ASP A 101 -37.95 -35.03 -15.49
CA ASP A 101 -38.47 -36.32 -15.05
C ASP A 101 -40.00 -36.29 -14.89
N MET A 102 -40.54 -35.23 -14.31
CA MET A 102 -41.99 -35.04 -14.18
C MET A 102 -42.67 -34.98 -15.55
N GLU A 103 -42.06 -34.33 -16.54
CA GLU A 103 -42.57 -34.28 -17.91
C GLU A 103 -42.60 -35.66 -18.57
N LYS A 104 -41.54 -36.46 -18.40
CA LYS A 104 -41.49 -37.85 -18.87
C LYS A 104 -42.58 -38.72 -18.23
N ILE A 105 -42.76 -38.60 -16.92
CA ILE A 105 -43.81 -39.33 -16.19
C ILE A 105 -45.19 -38.89 -16.68
N ASN A 106 -45.42 -37.59 -16.86
CA ASN A 106 -46.70 -37.07 -17.35
C ASN A 106 -47.03 -37.60 -18.75
N THR A 107 -46.04 -37.64 -19.65
CA THR A 107 -46.18 -38.24 -20.99
C THR A 107 -46.51 -39.72 -20.91
N LYS A 108 -45.86 -40.47 -20.01
CA LYS A 108 -46.14 -41.90 -19.78
C LYS A 108 -47.57 -42.10 -19.23
N LEU A 109 -47.99 -41.28 -18.28
CA LEU A 109 -49.34 -41.30 -17.71
C LEU A 109 -50.41 -41.10 -18.78
N GLN A 110 -50.22 -40.17 -19.72
CA GLN A 110 -51.16 -39.98 -20.83
C GLN A 110 -51.28 -41.24 -21.70
N ARG A 111 -50.14 -41.85 -22.08
CA ARG A 111 -50.14 -43.10 -22.86
C ARG A 111 -50.84 -44.25 -22.14
N ILE A 112 -50.58 -44.40 -20.84
CA ILE A 112 -51.24 -45.44 -20.02
C ILE A 112 -52.73 -45.17 -19.93
N LYS A 113 -53.14 -43.91 -19.70
CA LYS A 113 -54.56 -43.52 -19.64
C LYS A 113 -55.29 -43.83 -20.94
N GLU A 114 -54.70 -43.50 -22.09
CA GLU A 114 -55.26 -43.85 -23.40
C GLU A 114 -55.38 -45.38 -23.58
N PHE A 115 -54.37 -46.13 -23.15
CA PHE A 115 -54.40 -47.60 -23.21
C PHE A 115 -55.49 -48.20 -22.32
N ILE A 116 -55.63 -47.73 -21.07
CA ILE A 116 -56.72 -48.12 -20.15
C ILE A 116 -58.08 -47.83 -20.79
N ASN A 117 -58.25 -46.66 -21.41
CA ASN A 117 -59.51 -46.31 -22.08
C ASN A 117 -59.83 -47.27 -23.24
N LYS A 118 -58.84 -47.59 -24.09
CA LYS A 118 -59.01 -48.55 -25.19
C LYS A 118 -59.37 -49.94 -24.68
N LEU A 119 -58.65 -50.43 -23.66
CA LEU A 119 -58.95 -51.73 -23.03
C LEU A 119 -60.34 -51.75 -22.39
N GLY A 120 -60.73 -50.67 -21.72
CA GLY A 120 -62.03 -50.53 -21.07
C GLY A 120 -63.19 -50.64 -22.06
N VAL A 121 -63.09 -49.98 -23.22
CA VAL A 121 -64.11 -50.08 -24.29
C VAL A 121 -64.24 -51.52 -24.80
N VAL A 122 -63.12 -52.20 -25.06
CA VAL A 122 -63.11 -53.60 -25.52
C VAL A 122 -63.72 -54.52 -24.47
N LEU A 123 -63.28 -54.41 -23.21
CA LEU A 123 -63.77 -55.25 -22.12
C LEU A 123 -65.27 -55.02 -21.89
N GLN A 124 -65.75 -53.78 -21.90
CA GLN A 124 -67.17 -53.47 -21.76
C GLN A 124 -68.02 -54.06 -22.90
N SER A 125 -67.50 -54.07 -24.13
CA SER A 125 -68.17 -54.72 -25.27
C SER A 125 -68.23 -56.24 -25.11
N ARG A 126 -67.14 -56.87 -24.65
CA ARG A 126 -67.06 -58.32 -24.39
C ARG A 126 -67.97 -58.75 -23.24
N ILE A 127 -67.97 -58.02 -22.13
CA ILE A 127 -68.87 -58.28 -20.98
C ILE A 127 -70.33 -58.21 -21.42
N ARG A 128 -70.72 -57.16 -22.15
CA ARG A 128 -72.10 -57.03 -22.69
C ARG A 128 -72.48 -58.20 -23.60
N SER A 129 -71.56 -58.61 -24.47
CA SER A 129 -71.78 -59.73 -25.39
C SER A 129 -71.90 -61.07 -24.65
N SER A 130 -71.04 -61.30 -23.65
CA SER A 130 -71.10 -62.47 -22.78
C SER A 130 -72.41 -62.53 -22.00
N TYR A 131 -72.87 -61.42 -21.43
CA TYR A 131 -74.15 -61.32 -20.71
C TYR A 131 -75.36 -61.65 -21.61
N LYS A 132 -75.43 -61.05 -22.81
CA LYS A 132 -76.51 -61.35 -23.77
C LYS A 132 -76.55 -62.84 -24.15
N LYS A 133 -75.39 -63.46 -24.34
CA LYS A 133 -75.29 -64.90 -24.62
C LYS A 133 -75.70 -65.75 -23.42
N SER A 134 -75.37 -65.33 -22.20
CA SER A 134 -75.79 -66.02 -20.97
C SER A 134 -77.31 -66.10 -20.84
N GLN A 135 -78.04 -65.08 -21.29
CA GLN A 135 -79.51 -65.06 -21.23
C GLN A 135 -80.20 -65.99 -22.25
N ILE A 136 -79.51 -66.43 -23.30
CA ILE A 136 -80.07 -67.27 -24.39
C ILE A 136 -79.73 -68.77 -24.17
N GLY A 137 -79.38 -69.17 -22.94
CA GLY A 137 -79.16 -70.58 -22.54
C GLY A 137 -77.81 -70.90 -21.91
N GLY A 138 -76.99 -69.90 -21.56
CA GLY A 138 -75.72 -70.11 -20.86
C GLY A 138 -74.57 -70.63 -21.74
N GLY A 139 -73.34 -70.53 -21.25
CA GLY A 139 -72.14 -70.90 -22.03
C GLY A 139 -72.08 -72.36 -22.47
N LEU A 140 -72.80 -73.26 -21.78
CA LEU A 140 -72.89 -74.67 -22.15
C LEU A 140 -73.88 -74.92 -23.30
N SER A 141 -74.92 -74.09 -23.50
CA SER A 141 -75.89 -74.33 -24.58
C SER A 141 -75.26 -74.19 -25.96
N ILE A 142 -74.31 -73.25 -26.15
CA ILE A 142 -73.57 -73.08 -27.40
C ILE A 142 -72.73 -74.34 -27.75
N VAL A 143 -72.23 -75.02 -26.72
CA VAL A 143 -71.46 -76.27 -26.87
C VAL A 143 -72.38 -77.41 -27.33
N PHE A 144 -73.63 -77.47 -26.84
CA PHE A 144 -74.60 -78.53 -27.16
C PHE A 144 -75.56 -78.24 -28.34
N GLN A 145 -75.56 -77.03 -28.91
CA GLN A 145 -76.39 -76.63 -30.07
C GLN A 145 -75.70 -76.92 -31.43
N GLY A 146 -74.84 -77.93 -31.50
CA GLY A 146 -74.05 -78.26 -32.69
C GLY A 146 -74.66 -79.30 -33.62
N LYS A 147 -73.93 -79.63 -34.70
CA LYS A 147 -74.21 -80.88 -35.41
C LYS A 147 -73.78 -82.01 -34.47
N ASP A 148 -74.47 -83.16 -34.50
CA ASP A 148 -74.25 -84.30 -33.58
C ASP A 148 -72.90 -85.03 -33.74
N ASP A 149 -71.83 -84.32 -34.14
CA ASP A 149 -70.48 -84.84 -34.31
C ASP A 149 -69.57 -84.44 -33.13
N LEU A 150 -68.85 -85.42 -32.57
CA LEU A 150 -67.96 -85.26 -31.42
C LEU A 150 -66.81 -84.29 -31.72
N GLN A 151 -66.37 -84.20 -32.98
CA GLN A 151 -65.28 -83.30 -33.35
C GLN A 151 -65.68 -81.82 -33.25
N ASP A 152 -66.90 -81.47 -33.71
CA ASP A 152 -67.45 -80.10 -33.62
C ASP A 152 -67.66 -79.67 -32.15
N LEU A 153 -68.14 -80.59 -31.31
CA LEU A 153 -68.29 -80.39 -29.87
C LEU A 153 -66.95 -80.03 -29.20
N VAL A 154 -65.89 -80.79 -29.49
CA VAL A 154 -64.55 -80.57 -28.93
C VAL A 154 -63.98 -79.22 -29.36
N TYR A 155 -64.12 -78.85 -30.65
CA TYR A 155 -63.65 -77.54 -31.12
C TYR A 155 -64.38 -76.39 -30.43
N ARG A 156 -65.71 -76.43 -30.31
CA ARG A 156 -66.50 -75.38 -29.64
C ARG A 156 -66.12 -75.22 -28.17
N TYR A 157 -65.90 -76.34 -27.46
CA TYR A 157 -65.41 -76.32 -26.09
C TYR A 157 -64.02 -75.67 -26.00
N GLN A 158 -63.09 -76.06 -26.87
CA GLN A 158 -61.75 -75.46 -26.94
C GLN A 158 -61.81 -73.96 -27.23
N TYR A 159 -62.60 -73.53 -28.22
CA TYR A 159 -62.79 -72.12 -28.55
C TYR A 159 -63.35 -71.32 -27.36
N LEU A 160 -64.38 -71.83 -26.69
CA LEU A 160 -64.99 -71.17 -25.53
C LEU A 160 -63.99 -71.05 -24.38
N LYS A 161 -63.21 -72.11 -24.11
CA LYS A 161 -62.12 -72.09 -23.13
C LYS A 161 -61.07 -71.04 -23.48
N THR A 162 -60.61 -70.99 -24.73
CA THR A 162 -59.63 -70.00 -25.19
C THR A 162 -60.15 -68.57 -25.04
N VAL A 163 -61.42 -68.30 -25.38
CA VAL A 163 -62.03 -66.97 -25.20
C VAL A 163 -62.08 -66.58 -23.72
N GLN A 164 -62.51 -67.49 -22.84
CA GLN A 164 -62.53 -67.25 -21.40
C GLN A 164 -61.14 -66.99 -20.82
N GLU A 165 -60.13 -67.73 -21.26
CA GLU A 165 -58.73 -67.50 -20.86
C GLU A 165 -58.23 -66.14 -21.33
N GLN A 166 -58.54 -65.73 -22.57
CA GLN A 166 -58.21 -64.40 -23.09
C GLN A 166 -58.91 -63.29 -22.31
N ASP A 167 -60.19 -63.45 -21.96
CA ASP A 167 -60.94 -62.46 -21.18
C ASP A 167 -60.36 -62.32 -19.75
N ARG A 168 -59.99 -63.43 -19.11
CA ARG A 168 -59.29 -63.42 -17.82
C ARG A 168 -57.94 -62.71 -17.92
N ARG A 169 -57.15 -62.99 -18.97
CA ARG A 169 -55.87 -62.30 -19.24
C ARG A 169 -56.09 -60.80 -19.45
N LEU A 170 -57.12 -60.41 -20.21
CA LEU A 170 -57.45 -59.00 -20.47
C LEU A 170 -57.81 -58.26 -19.17
N MET A 171 -58.63 -58.87 -18.30
CA MET A 171 -58.96 -58.28 -17.00
C MET A 171 -57.72 -58.15 -16.11
N SER A 172 -56.86 -59.18 -16.06
CA SER A 172 -55.61 -59.14 -15.30
C SER A 172 -54.66 -58.05 -15.83
N GLN A 173 -54.53 -57.91 -17.14
CA GLN A 173 -53.74 -56.82 -17.76
C GLN A 173 -54.31 -55.44 -17.44
N MET A 174 -55.64 -55.27 -17.48
CA MET A 174 -56.28 -54.01 -17.12
C MET A 174 -56.04 -53.66 -15.65
N GLN A 175 -56.17 -54.62 -14.73
CA GLN A 175 -55.90 -54.42 -13.32
C GLN A 175 -54.44 -54.05 -13.06
N ALA A 176 -53.49 -54.76 -13.68
CA ALA A 176 -52.06 -54.45 -13.57
C ALA A 176 -51.76 -53.04 -14.09
N THR A 177 -52.31 -52.68 -15.25
CA THR A 177 -52.14 -51.34 -15.86
C THR A 177 -52.72 -50.23 -14.98
N GLN A 178 -53.88 -50.45 -14.35
CA GLN A 178 -54.45 -49.51 -13.39
C GLN A 178 -53.57 -49.36 -12.14
N GLY A 179 -52.98 -50.45 -11.65
CA GLY A 179 -51.99 -50.42 -10.58
C GLY A 179 -50.77 -49.58 -10.94
N ASP A 180 -50.18 -49.81 -12.11
CA ASP A 180 -49.05 -49.04 -12.63
C ASP A 180 -49.39 -47.56 -12.80
N TYR A 181 -50.58 -47.24 -13.31
CA TYR A 181 -51.05 -45.86 -13.45
C TYR A 181 -51.10 -45.14 -12.10
N ASN A 182 -51.71 -45.77 -11.09
CA ASN A 182 -51.81 -45.19 -9.75
C ASN A 182 -50.42 -45.03 -9.10
N ALA A 183 -49.52 -45.99 -9.28
CA ALA A 183 -48.14 -45.88 -8.81
C ALA A 183 -47.39 -44.70 -9.47
N GLN A 184 -47.60 -44.46 -10.76
CA GLN A 184 -47.01 -43.32 -11.46
C GLN A 184 -47.60 -41.98 -11.01
N ILE A 185 -48.89 -41.92 -10.66
CA ILE A 185 -49.51 -40.72 -10.07
C ILE A 185 -48.89 -40.39 -8.72
N ILE A 186 -48.69 -41.40 -7.86
CA ILE A 186 -48.03 -41.22 -6.56
C ILE A 186 -46.59 -40.74 -6.75
N ASN A 187 -45.82 -41.39 -7.64
CA ASN A 187 -44.45 -40.98 -7.95
C ASN A 187 -44.37 -39.54 -8.47
N LEU A 188 -45.29 -39.14 -9.34
CA LEU A 188 -45.38 -37.75 -9.82
C LEU A 188 -45.67 -36.77 -8.68
N GLN A 189 -46.56 -37.12 -7.75
CA GLN A 189 -46.85 -36.28 -6.59
C GLN A 189 -45.64 -36.13 -5.67
N THR A 190 -44.94 -37.24 -5.37
CA THR A 190 -43.70 -37.20 -4.57
C THR A 190 -42.65 -36.28 -5.19
N LYS A 191 -42.44 -36.36 -6.52
CA LYS A 191 -41.51 -35.47 -7.23
C LYS A 191 -41.96 -34.01 -7.22
N LYS A 192 -43.26 -33.72 -7.24
CA LYS A 192 -43.77 -32.34 -7.09
C LYS A 192 -43.49 -31.79 -5.70
N ASP A 193 -43.71 -32.59 -4.67
CA ASP A 193 -43.47 -32.19 -3.28
C ASP A 193 -41.97 -31.94 -3.04
N GLU A 194 -41.11 -32.78 -3.62
CA GLU A 194 -39.66 -32.58 -3.62
C GLU A 194 -39.23 -31.31 -4.37
N ALA A 195 -39.81 -31.04 -5.54
CA ALA A 195 -39.53 -29.82 -6.30
C ALA A 195 -39.92 -28.57 -5.52
N GLU A 196 -41.05 -28.60 -4.80
CA GLU A 196 -41.49 -27.47 -4.00
C GLU A 196 -40.58 -27.25 -2.78
N ARG A 197 -40.17 -28.33 -2.10
CA ARG A 197 -39.17 -28.25 -1.02
C ARG A 197 -37.87 -27.60 -1.52
N LEU A 198 -37.34 -28.08 -2.64
CA LEU A 198 -36.08 -27.59 -3.21
C LEU A 198 -36.16 -26.11 -3.62
N LYS A 199 -37.32 -25.64 -4.11
CA LYS A 199 -37.55 -24.22 -4.39
C LYS A 199 -37.51 -23.37 -3.12
N GLN A 200 -38.13 -23.81 -2.03
CA GLN A 200 -38.10 -23.08 -0.76
C GLN A 200 -36.67 -22.99 -0.22
N GLU A 201 -35.91 -24.09 -0.31
CA GLU A 201 -34.48 -24.08 0.06
C GLU A 201 -33.64 -23.13 -0.82
N LEU A 202 -33.93 -23.04 -2.12
CA LEU A 202 -33.27 -22.12 -3.04
C LEU A 202 -33.56 -20.66 -2.70
N ILE A 203 -34.78 -20.33 -2.30
CA ILE A 203 -35.15 -18.97 -1.87
C ILE A 203 -34.32 -18.58 -0.65
N LEU A 204 -34.31 -19.42 0.39
CA LEU A 204 -33.56 -19.17 1.62
C LEU A 204 -32.05 -19.06 1.36
N ALA A 205 -31.50 -19.94 0.52
CA ALA A 205 -30.08 -19.89 0.16
C ALA A 205 -29.72 -18.60 -0.59
N ASN A 206 -30.57 -18.12 -1.50
CA ASN A 206 -30.34 -16.87 -2.20
C ASN A 206 -30.47 -15.64 -1.29
N GLU A 207 -31.41 -15.63 -0.34
CA GLU A 207 -31.53 -14.58 0.67
C GLU A 207 -30.28 -14.49 1.55
N GLN A 208 -29.77 -15.63 2.00
CA GLN A 208 -28.52 -15.70 2.77
C GLN A 208 -27.32 -15.21 1.95
N LEU A 209 -27.22 -15.64 0.69
CA LEU A 209 -26.16 -15.22 -0.23
C LEU A 209 -26.15 -13.69 -0.43
N GLU A 210 -27.32 -13.06 -0.55
CA GLU A 210 -27.42 -11.60 -0.65
C GLU A 210 -27.02 -10.90 0.66
N ALA A 211 -27.41 -11.44 1.82
CA ALA A 211 -26.98 -10.90 3.11
C ALA A 211 -25.44 -10.95 3.28
N GLU A 212 -24.81 -12.04 2.85
CA GLU A 212 -23.35 -12.19 2.88
C GLU A 212 -22.65 -11.24 1.91
N LYS A 213 -23.19 -11.00 0.71
CA LYS A 213 -22.66 -9.98 -0.21
C LYS A 213 -22.70 -8.57 0.40
N ILE A 214 -23.78 -8.23 1.10
CA ILE A 214 -23.89 -6.94 1.82
C ILE A 214 -22.84 -6.87 2.93
N SER A 215 -22.65 -7.95 3.70
CA SER A 215 -21.63 -8.02 4.75
C SER A 215 -20.22 -7.82 4.16
N LEU A 216 -19.91 -8.50 3.05
CA LEU A 216 -18.65 -8.35 2.34
C LEU A 216 -18.41 -6.91 1.87
N ALA A 217 -19.45 -6.24 1.35
CA ALA A 217 -19.34 -4.84 0.95
C ALA A 217 -18.97 -3.93 2.14
N LYS A 218 -19.60 -4.15 3.30
CA LYS A 218 -19.27 -3.42 4.54
C LYS A 218 -17.86 -3.71 5.03
N GLN A 219 -17.39 -4.96 4.98
CA GLN A 219 -16.02 -5.31 5.35
C GLN A 219 -14.99 -4.60 4.45
N LYS A 220 -15.26 -4.53 3.14
CA LYS A 220 -14.42 -3.81 2.18
C LYS A 220 -14.41 -2.30 2.44
N GLU A 221 -15.56 -1.72 2.76
CA GLU A 221 -15.68 -0.31 3.14
C GLU A 221 -14.89 0.00 4.41
N SER A 222 -15.05 -0.81 5.47
CA SER A 222 -14.26 -0.68 6.69
C SER A 222 -12.75 -0.81 6.44
N LYS A 223 -12.33 -1.77 5.62
CA LYS A 223 -10.91 -1.91 5.22
C LYS A 223 -10.40 -0.65 4.51
N GLN A 224 -11.17 -0.12 3.56
CA GLN A 224 -10.78 1.08 2.82
C GLN A 224 -10.68 2.30 3.75
N TYR A 225 -11.65 2.46 4.65
CA TYR A 225 -11.60 3.53 5.66
C TYR A 225 -10.32 3.48 6.49
N LEU A 226 -9.89 2.31 6.96
CA LEU A 226 -8.64 2.16 7.73
C LEU A 226 -7.38 2.48 6.91
N LEU A 227 -7.39 2.21 5.59
CA LEU A 227 -6.30 2.57 4.68
C LEU A 227 -6.23 4.09 4.43
N ASP A 228 -7.40 4.73 4.33
CA ASP A 228 -7.49 6.17 4.06
C ASP A 228 -7.02 7.00 5.26
N ILE A 229 -7.41 6.64 6.49
CA ILE A 229 -6.96 7.35 7.70
C ILE A 229 -5.45 7.22 7.92
N THR A 230 -4.87 6.04 7.63
CA THR A 230 -3.44 5.78 7.89
C THR A 230 -2.52 6.51 6.90
N SER A 231 -2.93 6.61 5.64
CA SER A 231 -2.10 7.23 4.60
C SER A 231 -2.10 8.76 4.65
N ASN A 232 -3.18 9.37 5.15
CA ASN A 232 -3.37 10.82 5.04
C ASN A 232 -2.71 11.60 6.20
N ASP A 233 -2.76 11.06 7.42
CA ASP A 233 -2.23 11.73 8.60
C ASP A 233 -0.69 11.72 8.61
N GLU A 234 -0.06 10.58 8.29
CA GLU A 234 1.41 10.49 8.21
C GLU A 234 1.97 11.43 7.14
N SER A 235 1.32 11.52 5.97
CA SER A 235 1.75 12.43 4.90
C SER A 235 1.67 13.91 5.30
N GLN A 236 0.66 14.32 6.09
CA GLN A 236 0.56 15.69 6.56
C GLN A 236 1.67 16.04 7.54
N TYR A 237 1.97 15.17 8.51
CA TYR A 237 3.05 15.43 9.48
C TYR A 237 4.44 15.39 8.84
N GLN A 238 4.67 14.52 7.85
CA GLN A 238 5.91 14.53 7.07
C GLN A 238 6.08 15.85 6.30
N GLN A 239 5.00 16.40 5.73
CA GLN A 239 5.05 17.70 5.06
C GLN A 239 5.36 18.83 6.06
N LEU A 240 4.69 18.87 7.21
CA LEU A 240 4.92 19.88 8.25
C LEU A 240 6.34 19.81 8.80
N LEU A 241 6.91 18.61 8.96
CA LEU A 241 8.29 18.41 9.39
C LEU A 241 9.28 18.94 8.34
N ALA A 242 9.03 18.71 7.05
CA ALA A 242 9.85 19.23 5.96
C ALA A 242 9.80 20.77 5.89
N GLU A 243 8.61 21.36 6.10
CA GLU A 243 8.44 22.82 6.18
C GLU A 243 9.21 23.40 7.39
N ALA A 244 9.11 22.78 8.57
CA ALA A 244 9.86 23.19 9.76
C ALA A 244 11.38 23.09 9.57
N GLN A 245 11.87 22.04 8.91
CA GLN A 245 13.30 21.87 8.59
C GLN A 245 13.81 22.95 7.63
N ALA A 246 13.01 23.31 6.61
CA ALA A 246 13.36 24.38 5.69
C ALA A 246 13.42 25.75 6.41
N GLU A 247 12.49 26.02 7.33
CA GLU A 247 12.49 27.22 8.15
C GLU A 247 13.70 27.26 9.10
N GLN A 248 14.07 26.14 9.72
CA GLN A 248 15.28 26.02 10.55
C GLN A 248 16.55 26.39 9.77
N ASN A 249 16.70 25.85 8.56
CA ASN A 249 17.85 26.13 7.70
C ASN A 249 17.91 27.61 7.32
N ALA A 250 16.76 28.25 7.06
CA ALA A 250 16.69 29.67 6.78
C ALA A 250 17.08 30.53 8.00
N ILE A 251 16.62 30.17 9.20
CA ILE A 251 16.99 30.82 10.46
C ILE A 251 18.49 30.66 10.74
N GLN A 252 19.06 29.46 10.52
CA GLN A 252 20.50 29.22 10.67
C GLN A 252 21.33 30.08 9.69
N TYR A 253 20.89 30.19 8.43
CA TYR A 253 21.54 31.07 7.46
C TYR A 253 21.47 32.55 7.90
N ALA A 254 20.32 32.99 8.42
CA ALA A 254 20.17 34.35 8.95
C ALA A 254 21.10 34.60 10.15
N ILE A 255 21.15 33.67 11.11
CA ILE A 255 22.07 33.71 12.26
C ILE A 255 23.52 33.80 11.78
N SER A 256 23.92 32.95 10.83
CA SER A 256 25.26 32.96 10.24
C SER A 256 25.57 34.32 9.62
N SER A 257 24.66 34.88 8.82
CA SER A 257 24.84 36.19 8.21
C SER A 257 24.97 37.33 9.24
N ILE A 258 24.21 37.28 10.35
CA ILE A 258 24.29 38.25 11.44
C ILE A 258 25.63 38.10 12.18
N ILE A 259 26.07 36.87 12.46
CA ILE A 259 27.39 36.60 13.06
C ILE A 259 28.49 37.15 12.16
N THR A 260 28.43 36.90 10.85
CA THR A 260 29.38 37.47 9.89
C THR A 260 29.37 38.98 9.97
N GLN A 261 28.22 39.66 10.06
CA GLN A 261 28.14 41.11 10.21
C GLN A 261 28.73 41.63 11.54
N ILE A 262 28.49 40.93 12.65
CA ILE A 262 29.09 41.24 13.96
C ILE A 262 30.62 41.14 13.89
N VAL A 263 31.12 40.06 13.28
CA VAL A 263 32.56 39.74 13.20
C VAL A 263 33.27 40.65 12.18
N SER A 264 32.70 40.85 11.00
CA SER A 264 33.27 41.72 9.95
C SER A 264 33.20 43.21 10.28
N GLY A 265 32.38 43.62 11.25
CA GLY A 265 32.46 44.94 11.86
C GLY A 265 33.69 45.16 12.75
N SER A 266 34.45 44.11 13.07
CA SER A 266 35.48 44.12 14.11
C SER A 266 36.90 43.77 13.61
N VAL A 267 37.07 43.21 12.40
CA VAL A 267 38.40 42.92 11.81
C VAL A 267 38.45 43.34 10.33
N GLY A 268 39.05 44.49 10.05
CA GLY A 268 39.28 45.03 8.71
C GLY A 268 40.62 44.59 8.11
N GLU A 269 40.71 44.67 6.78
CA GLU A 269 41.94 44.44 6.00
C GLU A 269 43.16 45.16 6.61
N GLY A 270 44.25 44.42 6.88
CA GLY A 270 45.49 44.98 7.43
C GLY A 270 45.49 45.24 8.94
N GLN A 271 44.45 44.83 9.68
CA GLN A 271 44.41 45.00 11.14
C GLN A 271 45.25 43.95 11.88
N PHE A 272 45.67 44.33 13.09
CA PHE A 272 46.31 43.42 14.02
C PHE A 272 45.24 42.60 14.74
N VAL A 273 45.36 41.28 14.69
CA VAL A 273 44.49 40.32 15.39
C VAL A 273 45.28 39.65 16.53
N ASN A 274 44.60 39.30 17.61
CA ASN A 274 45.15 38.51 18.70
C ASN A 274 44.93 37.01 18.46
N LYS A 275 45.73 36.18 19.13
CA LYS A 275 45.51 34.73 19.17
C LYS A 275 44.11 34.42 19.70
N GLY A 276 43.34 33.63 18.96
CA GLY A 276 41.97 33.25 19.29
C GLY A 276 40.88 34.21 18.78
N ASP A 277 41.24 35.34 18.14
CA ASP A 277 40.25 36.23 17.53
C ASP A 277 39.55 35.53 16.35
N VAL A 278 38.25 35.75 16.19
CA VAL A 278 37.49 35.21 15.05
C VAL A 278 37.85 36.00 13.80
N ILE A 279 38.40 35.30 12.80
CA ILE A 279 38.91 35.88 11.55
C ILE A 279 38.07 35.50 10.33
N GLY A 280 37.10 34.60 10.50
CA GLY A 280 36.21 34.14 9.45
C GLY A 280 35.29 33.04 9.95
N ILE A 281 34.53 32.44 9.04
CA ILE A 281 33.75 31.24 9.32
C ILE A 281 34.07 30.15 8.29
N GLN A 282 33.98 28.89 8.70
CA GLN A 282 34.17 27.72 7.85
C GLN A 282 33.16 27.77 6.70
N GLY A 283 33.67 27.70 5.47
CA GLY A 283 32.85 27.69 4.26
C GLY A 283 33.27 26.58 3.31
N SER A 284 33.02 26.84 2.02
CA SER A 284 33.24 25.91 0.92
C SER A 284 33.56 26.67 -0.37
N THR A 285 34.30 27.79 -0.25
CA THR A 285 34.57 28.69 -1.38
C THR A 285 35.77 28.23 -2.19
N GLY A 286 35.78 28.48 -3.50
CA GLY A 286 36.89 28.13 -4.39
C GLY A 286 36.91 26.65 -4.76
N LEU A 287 38.11 26.07 -4.88
CA LEU A 287 38.29 24.66 -5.24
C LEU A 287 38.20 23.76 -4.00
N ALA A 288 37.00 23.60 -3.44
CA ALA A 288 36.73 22.74 -2.28
C ALA A 288 35.85 21.54 -2.67
N THR A 289 36.11 20.36 -2.10
CA THR A 289 35.30 19.14 -2.32
C THR A 289 34.16 18.99 -1.31
N GLY A 290 34.05 19.89 -0.35
CA GLY A 290 33.10 19.89 0.75
C GLY A 290 33.49 20.92 1.81
N ASP A 291 32.67 21.09 2.84
CA ASP A 291 32.86 22.13 3.85
C ASP A 291 34.04 21.81 4.77
N HIS A 292 35.11 22.60 4.68
CA HIS A 292 36.31 22.43 5.51
C HIS A 292 37.14 23.72 5.54
N LEU A 293 38.02 23.83 6.54
CA LEU A 293 39.13 24.79 6.60
C LEU A 293 40.40 24.10 6.13
N HIS A 294 41.08 24.71 5.15
CA HIS A 294 42.47 24.37 4.84
C HIS A 294 43.42 25.31 5.60
N PHE A 295 44.22 24.76 6.51
CA PHE A 295 45.14 25.51 7.38
C PHE A 295 46.61 25.23 7.04
N GLY A 296 47.34 26.27 6.62
CA GLY A 296 48.76 26.18 6.27
C GLY A 296 49.66 26.98 7.21
N VAL A 297 50.87 26.48 7.46
CA VAL A 297 51.93 27.22 8.17
C VAL A 297 53.11 27.42 7.23
N TYR A 298 53.65 28.62 7.20
CA TYR A 298 54.73 29.01 6.30
C TYR A 298 55.88 29.65 7.08
N SER A 299 57.11 29.27 6.71
CA SER A 299 58.33 29.86 7.23
C SER A 299 59.25 30.37 6.12
N LYS A 300 60.17 31.27 6.47
CA LYS A 300 61.12 31.81 5.48
C LYS A 300 62.20 30.80 5.10
N CYS A 301 62.34 30.58 3.79
CA CYS A 301 63.38 29.77 3.15
C CYS A 301 64.18 30.67 2.18
N GLY A 302 65.14 31.41 2.73
CA GLY A 302 65.80 32.50 2.01
C GLY A 302 64.86 33.70 1.86
N SER A 303 64.68 34.20 0.64
CA SER A 303 63.73 35.30 0.35
C SER A 303 62.27 34.84 0.24
N SER A 304 62.04 33.54 0.03
CA SER A 304 60.72 32.96 -0.26
C SER A 304 60.02 32.42 1.00
N TRP A 305 58.70 32.28 0.92
CA TRP A 305 57.90 31.55 1.92
C TRP A 305 57.78 30.09 1.50
N CYS A 306 58.12 29.16 2.39
CA CYS A 306 57.95 27.73 2.18
C CYS A 306 56.92 27.19 3.17
N HIS A 307 56.02 26.32 2.70
CA HIS A 307 55.11 25.61 3.58
C HIS A 307 55.90 24.69 4.52
N THR A 308 55.41 24.53 5.74
CA THR A 308 55.97 23.67 6.77
C THR A 308 54.85 22.89 7.42
N ASP A 309 55.19 21.73 7.97
CA ASP A 309 54.22 20.92 8.72
C ASP A 309 53.62 21.75 9.88
N PRO A 310 52.30 21.99 9.90
CA PRO A 310 51.66 22.71 11.00
C PRO A 310 51.66 21.92 12.32
N LYS A 311 51.74 20.59 12.26
CA LYS A 311 51.54 19.71 13.43
C LYS A 311 52.48 20.02 14.60
N PRO A 312 53.80 20.21 14.42
CA PRO A 312 54.70 20.56 15.52
C PRO A 312 54.36 21.89 16.21
N TYR A 313 53.83 22.87 15.48
CA TYR A 313 53.44 24.17 16.03
C TYR A 313 52.17 24.08 16.88
N LEU A 314 51.23 23.23 16.45
CA LEU A 314 49.98 22.96 17.14
C LEU A 314 50.21 22.08 18.39
N ASP A 315 51.00 21.01 18.26
CA ASP A 315 51.33 20.09 19.37
C ASP A 315 52.11 20.80 20.50
N SER A 316 52.96 21.77 20.15
CA SER A 316 53.73 22.55 21.12
C SER A 316 52.93 23.70 21.75
N GLY A 317 51.74 24.01 21.21
CA GLY A 317 50.90 25.13 21.65
C GLY A 317 51.39 26.52 21.21
N ILE A 318 52.46 26.58 20.41
CA ILE A 318 52.93 27.84 19.81
C ILE A 318 51.79 28.46 18.99
N LEU A 319 51.17 27.67 18.13
CA LEU A 319 49.93 28.02 17.44
C LEU A 319 48.74 27.33 18.13
N SER A 320 47.60 28.01 18.26
CA SER A 320 46.34 27.37 18.66
C SER A 320 45.66 26.72 17.46
N TRP A 321 44.79 25.74 17.74
CA TRP A 321 43.92 25.19 16.72
C TRP A 321 42.97 26.29 16.21
N PRO A 322 42.87 26.48 14.89
CA PRO A 322 42.06 27.54 14.30
C PRO A 322 40.58 27.18 14.16
N LEU A 323 40.21 25.93 14.47
CA LEU A 323 38.84 25.44 14.48
C LEU A 323 38.69 24.52 15.70
N GLU A 324 37.74 24.82 16.59
CA GLU A 324 37.44 23.98 17.75
C GLU A 324 35.93 23.90 18.02
N PRO A 325 35.37 22.70 18.24
CA PRO A 325 35.99 21.37 18.02
C PRO A 325 36.31 21.11 16.54
N HIS A 326 37.14 20.12 16.24
CA HIS A 326 37.53 19.79 14.87
C HIS A 326 37.71 18.29 14.64
N TYR A 327 37.47 17.85 13.41
CA TYR A 327 37.98 16.61 12.85
C TYR A 327 38.99 16.91 11.75
N ILE A 328 40.05 16.10 11.66
CA ILE A 328 41.04 16.23 10.59
C ILE A 328 40.63 15.33 9.43
N SER A 329 40.34 15.93 8.28
CA SER A 329 40.04 15.21 7.03
C SER A 329 41.32 14.82 6.29
N GLN A 330 42.35 15.67 6.34
CA GLN A 330 43.62 15.40 5.68
C GLN A 330 44.80 16.05 6.40
N TRP A 331 45.87 15.28 6.61
CA TRP A 331 47.11 15.76 7.21
C TRP A 331 48.06 16.38 6.18
N TYR A 332 49.06 17.11 6.67
CA TYR A 332 50.15 17.65 5.88
C TYR A 332 51.03 16.53 5.29
N GLY A 333 51.49 16.73 4.06
CA GLY A 333 52.43 15.85 3.37
C GLY A 333 51.80 14.93 2.33
N VAL A 334 52.51 13.84 2.03
CA VAL A 334 52.05 12.81 1.08
C VAL A 334 51.05 11.92 1.78
N THR A 335 49.78 12.15 1.47
CA THR A 335 48.62 11.41 1.96
C THR A 335 47.98 10.60 0.84
N ASP A 336 47.21 9.56 1.18
CA ASP A 336 46.49 8.74 0.20
C ASP A 336 45.60 9.58 -0.73
N PHE A 337 44.91 10.58 -0.18
CA PHE A 337 44.12 11.52 -0.97
C PHE A 337 45.00 12.37 -1.88
N SER A 338 46.12 12.91 -1.38
CA SER A 338 47.01 13.72 -2.22
C SER A 338 47.62 12.95 -3.40
N MET A 339 47.83 11.63 -3.27
CA MET A 339 48.36 10.79 -4.34
C MET A 339 47.30 10.33 -5.36
N SER A 340 46.02 10.31 -4.97
CA SER A 340 44.96 9.65 -5.75
C SER A 340 43.91 10.61 -6.31
N SER A 341 43.78 11.82 -5.76
CA SER A 341 42.69 12.73 -6.09
C SER A 341 42.93 13.52 -7.39
N GLY A 342 44.19 13.68 -7.81
CA GLY A 342 44.57 14.51 -8.96
C GLY A 342 44.48 16.02 -8.70
N PHE A 343 44.16 16.45 -7.47
CA PHE A 343 44.07 17.87 -7.09
C PHE A 343 45.44 18.50 -6.80
N TYR A 344 46.47 17.70 -6.51
CA TYR A 344 47.81 18.17 -6.18
C TYR A 344 48.78 17.78 -7.30
N SER A 345 49.35 18.77 -8.00
CA SER A 345 50.26 18.52 -9.12
C SER A 345 51.56 17.82 -8.71
N ASP A 346 51.94 17.90 -7.44
CA ASP A 346 53.14 17.31 -6.83
C ASP A 346 52.80 16.16 -5.86
N ASN A 347 51.53 15.75 -5.79
CA ASN A 347 51.01 14.76 -4.85
C ASN A 347 51.34 15.09 -3.37
N PHE A 348 51.41 16.38 -3.03
CA PHE A 348 51.76 16.82 -1.68
C PHE A 348 50.72 17.80 -1.14
N HIS A 349 50.23 17.55 0.07
CA HIS A 349 49.33 18.46 0.76
C HIS A 349 50.10 19.46 1.64
N ASN A 350 50.01 20.74 1.32
CA ASN A 350 50.79 21.82 1.95
C ASN A 350 50.14 22.42 3.23
N GLY A 351 49.10 21.78 3.76
CA GLY A 351 48.39 22.22 4.96
C GLY A 351 47.75 21.06 5.71
N ILE A 352 46.86 21.38 6.65
CA ILE A 352 45.98 20.44 7.33
C ILE A 352 44.55 20.86 7.03
N ASP A 353 43.75 19.91 6.55
CA ASP A 353 42.33 20.13 6.32
C ASP A 353 41.56 19.65 7.54
N MET A 354 40.73 20.53 8.07
CA MET A 354 39.91 20.28 9.25
C MET A 354 38.50 20.78 9.06
N TYR A 355 37.54 20.09 9.66
CA TYR A 355 36.13 20.46 9.55
C TYR A 355 35.37 20.20 10.85
N TRP A 356 34.33 20.98 11.04
CA TRP A 356 33.24 20.75 11.98
C TRP A 356 31.91 21.02 11.24
N ASP A 357 31.03 21.82 11.80
CA ASP A 357 29.78 22.25 11.17
C ASP A 357 30.01 23.46 10.24
N TYR A 358 29.27 23.51 9.14
CA TYR A 358 29.26 24.67 8.23
C TYR A 358 28.99 25.97 9.01
N GLY A 359 29.80 27.01 8.76
CA GLY A 359 29.69 28.29 9.45
C GLY A 359 30.36 28.35 10.83
N SER A 360 31.10 27.31 11.23
CA SER A 360 31.90 27.32 12.48
C SER A 360 32.91 28.46 12.48
N PRO A 361 33.10 29.17 13.61
CA PRO A 361 34.05 30.28 13.68
C PRO A 361 35.49 29.80 13.48
N ILE A 362 36.23 30.49 12.61
CA ILE A 362 37.67 30.27 12.40
C ILE A 362 38.45 31.28 13.22
N LEU A 363 39.40 30.79 14.01
CA LEU A 363 40.18 31.57 14.97
C LEU A 363 41.60 31.81 14.45
N ALA A 364 42.16 32.98 14.78
CA ALA A 364 43.58 33.27 14.58
C ALA A 364 44.43 32.34 15.44
N ALA A 365 45.38 31.66 14.82
CA ALA A 365 46.22 30.65 15.47
C ALA A 365 47.29 31.30 16.37
N ASP A 366 47.67 32.54 16.07
CA ASP A 366 48.48 33.41 16.91
C ASP A 366 48.24 34.88 16.55
N ALA A 367 48.76 35.81 17.33
CA ALA A 367 48.63 37.24 17.07
C ALA A 367 49.43 37.66 15.82
N GLY A 368 48.93 38.62 15.05
CA GLY A 368 49.62 39.09 13.83
C GLY A 368 48.79 40.03 12.98
N ASN A 369 49.32 40.42 11.83
CA ASN A 369 48.61 41.28 10.87
C ASN A 369 47.88 40.42 9.84
N ILE A 370 46.56 40.61 9.71
CA ILE A 370 45.72 39.85 8.79
C ILE A 370 45.61 40.50 7.40
N HIS A 371 45.60 39.67 6.37
CA HIS A 371 45.39 40.05 4.97
C HIS A 371 44.37 39.10 4.35
N TYR A 372 43.23 39.61 3.90
CA TYR A 372 42.24 38.78 3.20
C TYR A 372 42.57 38.71 1.71
N THR A 373 42.30 37.56 1.11
CA THR A 373 42.58 37.30 -0.30
C THR A 373 41.49 36.44 -0.93
N ILE A 374 41.44 36.46 -2.25
CA ILE A 374 40.58 35.60 -3.06
C ILE A 374 41.44 34.96 -4.14
N ASP A 375 41.40 33.64 -4.27
CA ASP A 375 42.11 32.93 -5.33
C ASP A 375 41.40 33.09 -6.69
N GLN A 376 42.03 32.58 -7.75
CA GLN A 376 41.49 32.64 -9.11
C GLN A 376 40.20 31.81 -9.32
N TYR A 377 39.85 30.94 -8.37
CA TYR A 377 38.66 30.09 -8.38
C TYR A 377 37.54 30.67 -7.49
N GLY A 378 37.75 31.84 -6.88
CA GLY A 378 36.79 32.47 -5.97
C GLY A 378 36.85 31.94 -4.53
N GLY A 379 37.87 31.16 -4.19
CA GLY A 379 38.16 30.74 -2.82
C GLY A 379 38.57 31.95 -2.00
N LYS A 380 37.96 32.13 -0.83
CA LYS A 380 38.29 33.22 0.08
C LYS A 380 39.24 32.70 1.14
N GLY A 381 40.27 33.49 1.44
CA GLY A 381 41.25 33.14 2.44
C GLY A 381 41.74 34.32 3.25
N ALA A 382 42.42 34.01 4.34
CA ALA A 382 43.12 34.96 5.18
C ALA A 382 44.58 34.51 5.34
N LEU A 383 45.49 35.47 5.37
CA LEU A 383 46.88 35.27 5.75
C LEU A 383 47.16 36.07 7.00
N ILE A 384 47.81 35.49 7.99
CA ILE A 384 48.25 36.22 9.19
C ILE A 384 49.76 36.17 9.27
N TYR A 385 50.38 37.34 9.22
CA TYR A 385 51.82 37.51 9.41
C TYR A 385 52.09 37.72 10.90
N HIS A 386 52.60 36.68 11.56
CA HIS A 386 52.94 36.71 12.98
C HIS A 386 54.29 37.38 13.22
N THR A 387 55.28 37.05 12.39
CA THR A 387 56.63 37.62 12.42
C THR A 387 57.18 37.76 11.00
N GLU A 388 58.39 38.31 10.84
CA GLU A 388 59.08 38.36 9.54
C GLU A 388 59.38 36.96 8.95
N SER A 389 59.33 35.92 9.77
CA SER A 389 59.70 34.55 9.41
C SER A 389 58.59 33.51 9.61
N LEU A 390 57.40 33.89 10.10
CA LEU A 390 56.29 32.99 10.36
C LEU A 390 54.94 33.59 9.90
N MET A 391 54.18 32.81 9.13
CA MET A 391 52.86 33.16 8.62
C MET A 391 51.91 31.96 8.68
N THR A 392 50.63 32.20 8.93
CA THR A 392 49.57 31.20 8.79
C THR A 392 48.60 31.56 7.67
N LEU A 393 47.99 30.53 7.09
CA LEU A 393 47.09 30.61 5.93
C LEU A 393 45.79 29.87 6.25
N TYR A 394 44.67 30.47 5.87
CA TYR A 394 43.32 29.97 6.10
C TYR A 394 42.55 30.04 4.79
N TRP A 395 42.11 28.90 4.25
CA TRP A 395 41.39 28.83 2.98
C TRP A 395 39.98 28.26 3.12
N HIS A 396 39.16 28.50 2.10
CA HIS A 396 37.75 28.12 2.00
C HIS A 396 36.82 28.84 2.98
N LEU A 397 37.18 30.06 3.38
CA LEU A 397 36.37 30.92 4.25
C LEU A 397 35.11 31.42 3.53
N GLN A 398 34.09 31.85 4.28
CA GLN A 398 32.87 32.47 3.72
C GLN A 398 32.90 33.99 3.66
#